data_AF-A0A2V9JIG9-F1
#
_entry.id   AF-A0A2V9JIG9-F1
#
_cell.length_a   1.000
_cell.length_b   1.000
_cell.length_c   1.000
_cell.angle_alpha   90.00
_cell.angle_beta   90.00
_cell.angle_gamma   90.00
#
_symmetry.space_group_name_H-M   'P 1'
#
loop_
_entity.id
_entity.type
_entity.pdbx_description
1 polymer ?
#
loop_
_entity_poly.entity_id
_entity_poly.type
_entity_poly.pdbx_seq_one_letter_code
_entity_poly.pdbx_strand_id
1 'polypeptide(L)'
;MRRQWSFYLLALSFALGAASNVLGQEPFTKIDFPGAIDTRCWGINPRGDIVGSYVSTNQVTYGFLLGGGSFTTIEFPGATSTEAFGINPRGDIVGRYVDASGRHGYLLSGDSFSKIDVPGATFTGAAAINSEGDIVGRYQSADGVFHGFLLSRQE
;
A
#
# COMPACT_ATOMS: atom_id res chain seq x y z
N MET A 1 70.24 -28.75 -7.78
CA MET A 1 68.96 -28.04 -7.97
C MET A 1 68.97 -26.85 -6.99
N ARG A 2 69.46 -25.64 -7.31
CA ARG A 2 68.88 -24.55 -8.14
C ARG A 2 67.41 -24.25 -7.75
N ARG A 3 66.97 -23.08 -7.26
CA ARG A 3 67.55 -21.73 -6.99
C ARG A 3 66.71 -21.05 -5.89
N GLN A 4 67.39 -20.37 -4.96
CA GLN A 4 66.82 -19.26 -4.17
C GLN A 4 66.49 -18.08 -5.09
N TRP A 5 65.42 -17.35 -4.79
CA TRP A 5 65.21 -15.98 -5.27
C TRP A 5 64.66 -15.14 -4.12
N SER A 6 65.31 -14.02 -3.87
CA SER A 6 64.76 -12.86 -3.16
C SER A 6 65.17 -11.61 -3.92
N PHE A 7 64.48 -10.50 -3.62
CA PHE A 7 64.61 -9.10 -4.10
C PHE A 7 63.67 -8.71 -5.26
N TYR A 8 62.96 -7.55 -5.30
CA TYR A 8 62.83 -6.34 -4.46
C TYR A 8 61.41 -5.72 -4.63
N LEU A 9 60.99 -4.91 -3.66
CA LEU A 9 59.79 -4.04 -3.65
C LEU A 9 59.83 -2.94 -4.72
N LEU A 10 58.64 -2.63 -5.29
CA LEU A 10 58.27 -1.27 -5.69
C LEU A 10 56.84 -1.00 -5.18
N ALA A 11 56.68 0.07 -4.39
CA ALA A 11 55.39 0.51 -3.89
C ALA A 11 54.55 1.11 -5.04
N LEU A 12 53.26 0.78 -5.07
CA LEU A 12 52.25 1.63 -5.72
C LEU A 12 51.07 1.81 -4.75
N SER A 13 50.64 3.06 -4.70
CA SER A 13 49.83 3.74 -3.70
C SER A 13 48.35 3.35 -3.64
N PHE A 14 47.76 3.54 -2.45
CA PHE A 14 46.39 4.00 -2.13
C PHE A 14 45.31 3.82 -3.21
N ALA A 15 44.28 3.04 -2.86
CA ALA A 15 42.94 3.58 -2.76
C ALA A 15 42.13 2.72 -1.77
N LEU A 16 41.58 3.38 -0.74
CA LEU A 16 40.43 2.86 0.00
C LEU A 16 39.40 2.41 -1.05
N GLY A 17 39.01 1.15 -1.02
CA GLY A 17 37.68 0.78 -1.49
C GLY A 17 36.70 1.41 -0.53
N ALA A 18 36.39 2.69 -0.74
CA ALA A 18 35.29 3.35 -0.11
C ALA A 18 34.08 2.43 -0.24
N ALA A 19 33.40 2.17 0.88
CA ALA A 19 32.00 1.79 0.82
C ALA A 19 31.37 2.74 -0.20
N SER A 20 30.83 2.18 -1.28
CA SER A 20 30.11 2.98 -2.26
C SER A 20 28.89 3.51 -1.52
N ASN A 21 29.04 4.66 -0.88
CA ASN A 21 27.93 5.54 -0.60
C ASN A 21 27.44 5.91 -2.00
N VAL A 22 26.46 5.15 -2.49
CA VAL A 22 25.75 5.45 -3.72
C VAL A 22 24.94 6.72 -3.41
N LEU A 23 25.61 7.87 -3.40
CA LEU A 23 25.03 9.20 -3.36
C LEU A 23 24.48 9.56 -4.76
N GLY A 24 23.78 8.61 -5.39
CA GLY A 24 23.32 8.71 -6.77
C GLY A 24 22.10 7.87 -7.11
N GLN A 25 21.58 7.08 -6.16
CA GLN A 25 20.18 6.69 -6.20
C GLN A 25 19.46 7.56 -5.19
N GLU A 26 18.63 8.47 -5.69
CA GLU A 26 17.59 9.08 -4.88
C GLU A 26 16.92 7.98 -4.06
N PRO A 27 16.72 8.14 -2.72
CA PRO A 27 16.09 7.11 -1.86
C PRO A 27 14.61 6.87 -2.21
N PHE A 28 14.17 7.31 -3.39
CA PHE A 28 12.82 7.28 -3.89
C PHE A 28 12.72 6.25 -5.02
N THR A 29 11.88 5.25 -4.82
CA THR A 29 11.47 4.34 -5.88
C THR A 29 10.16 4.85 -6.47
N LYS A 30 10.13 5.02 -7.79
CA LYS A 30 8.94 5.40 -8.52
C LYS A 30 7.97 4.22 -8.59
N ILE A 31 6.70 4.44 -8.24
CA ILE A 31 5.63 3.44 -8.31
C ILE A 31 4.49 4.03 -9.15
N ASP A 32 4.37 3.58 -10.39
CA ASP A 32 3.29 3.97 -11.30
C ASP A 32 2.49 2.72 -11.67
N PHE A 33 1.17 2.77 -11.47
CA PHE A 33 0.29 1.77 -12.05
C PHE A 33 0.31 1.90 -13.59
N PRO A 34 0.56 0.83 -14.36
CA PRO A 34 0.67 0.91 -15.82
C PRO A 34 -0.59 1.51 -16.47
N GLY A 35 -0.41 2.59 -17.24
CA GLY A 35 -1.49 3.25 -17.97
C GLY A 35 -2.41 4.13 -17.11
N ALA A 36 -2.10 4.31 -15.81
CA ALA A 36 -2.81 5.26 -14.97
C ALA A 36 -2.38 6.71 -15.25
N ILE A 37 -3.30 7.64 -15.07
CA ILE A 37 -3.02 9.08 -15.11
C ILE A 37 -2.69 9.66 -13.72
N ASP A 38 -2.97 8.90 -12.66
CA ASP A 38 -2.62 9.20 -11.27
C ASP A 38 -2.44 7.89 -10.51
N THR A 39 -1.41 7.79 -9.66
CA THR A 39 -1.13 6.64 -8.80
C THR A 39 -0.83 7.15 -7.39
N ARG A 40 -1.58 6.67 -6.41
CA ARG A 40 -1.45 7.07 -5.00
C ARG A 40 -1.21 5.82 -4.15
N CYS A 41 -0.09 5.78 -3.44
CA CYS A 41 0.21 4.73 -2.47
C CYS A 41 -0.28 5.17 -1.09
N TRP A 42 -1.12 4.35 -0.45
CA TRP A 42 -1.77 4.71 0.82
C TRP A 42 -1.29 3.89 2.02
N GLY A 43 -1.03 2.60 1.82
CA GLY A 43 -0.65 1.69 2.91
C GLY A 43 0.43 0.71 2.48
N ILE A 44 1.20 0.22 3.45
CA ILE A 44 2.24 -0.80 3.27
C ILE A 44 2.23 -1.75 4.48
N ASN A 45 2.39 -3.06 4.24
CA ASN A 45 2.53 -4.06 5.31
C ASN A 45 4.01 -4.49 5.51
N PRO A 46 4.34 -5.25 6.57
CA PRO A 46 5.71 -5.72 6.83
C PRO A 46 6.33 -6.63 5.76
N ARG A 47 5.53 -7.18 4.83
CA ARG A 47 6.04 -7.96 3.68
C ARG A 47 6.49 -7.05 2.53
N GLY A 48 6.23 -5.75 2.62
CA GLY A 48 6.46 -4.79 1.55
C GLY A 48 5.32 -4.74 0.53
N ASP A 49 4.18 -5.38 0.81
CA ASP A 49 3.00 -5.25 -0.04
C ASP A 49 2.42 -3.83 0.14
N ILE A 50 2.15 -3.15 -0.96
CA ILE A 50 1.65 -1.76 -0.97
C ILE A 50 0.21 -1.75 -1.50
N VAL A 51 -0.68 -1.03 -0.83
CA VAL A 51 -2.03 -0.76 -1.32
C VAL A 51 -2.20 0.71 -1.64
N GLY A 52 -3.08 0.98 -2.59
CA GLY A 52 -3.30 2.33 -3.05
C GLY A 52 -4.53 2.47 -3.93
N SER A 53 -4.56 3.58 -4.67
CA SER A 53 -5.54 3.83 -5.72
C SER A 53 -4.87 4.36 -6.97
N TYR A 54 -5.41 4.04 -8.14
CA TYR A 54 -5.01 4.65 -9.40
C TYR A 54 -6.23 5.19 -10.15
N VAL A 55 -6.01 6.23 -10.97
CA VAL A 55 -7.04 6.79 -11.86
C VAL A 55 -6.74 6.32 -13.28
N SER A 56 -7.70 5.66 -13.90
CA SER A 56 -7.61 5.23 -15.30
C SER A 56 -7.78 6.41 -16.26
N THR A 57 -7.44 6.21 -17.54
CA THR A 57 -7.67 7.21 -18.60
C THR A 57 -9.14 7.61 -18.78
N ASN A 58 -10.07 6.74 -18.36
CA ASN A 58 -11.51 7.02 -18.33
C ASN A 58 -11.97 7.76 -17.06
N GLN A 59 -11.03 8.27 -16.25
CA GLN A 59 -11.29 8.98 -14.98
C GLN A 59 -12.00 8.13 -13.90
N VAL A 60 -11.98 6.81 -14.04
CA VAL A 60 -12.46 5.89 -12.99
C VAL A 60 -11.32 5.58 -12.02
N THR A 61 -11.62 5.64 -10.72
CA THR A 61 -10.67 5.32 -9.64
C THR A 61 -10.82 3.87 -9.20
N TYR A 62 -9.71 3.15 -9.19
CA TYR A 62 -9.63 1.76 -8.74
C TYR A 62 -8.64 1.63 -7.59
N GLY A 63 -8.83 0.63 -6.74
CA GLY A 63 -7.82 0.24 -5.77
C GLY A 63 -6.73 -0.59 -6.44
N PHE A 64 -5.56 -0.71 -5.82
CA PHE A 64 -4.56 -1.70 -6.21
C PHE A 64 -3.85 -2.32 -5.02
N LEU A 65 -3.33 -3.52 -5.23
CA LEU A 65 -2.30 -4.17 -4.44
C LEU A 65 -1.04 -4.32 -5.30
N LEU A 66 0.10 -3.86 -4.82
CA LEU A 66 1.42 -4.14 -5.38
C LEU A 66 2.13 -5.12 -4.44
N GLY A 67 2.24 -6.37 -4.87
CA GLY A 67 2.89 -7.45 -4.13
C GLY A 67 3.83 -8.24 -5.04
N GLY A 68 5.02 -8.58 -4.56
CA GLY A 68 6.03 -9.30 -5.35
C GLY A 68 6.40 -8.60 -6.67
N GLY A 69 6.29 -7.27 -6.74
CA GLY A 69 6.58 -6.47 -7.93
C GLY A 69 5.47 -6.44 -8.99
N SER A 70 4.31 -7.04 -8.72
CA SER A 70 3.17 -7.06 -9.65
C SER A 70 1.96 -6.32 -9.07
N PHE A 71 1.28 -5.54 -9.92
CA PHE A 71 0.03 -4.89 -9.57
C PHE A 71 -1.17 -5.83 -9.76
N THR A 72 -2.10 -5.78 -8.82
CA THR A 72 -3.43 -6.38 -8.89
C THR A 72 -4.46 -5.28 -8.69
N THR A 73 -5.42 -5.15 -9.61
CA THR A 73 -6.54 -4.21 -9.47
C THR A 73 -7.52 -4.70 -8.42
N ILE A 74 -7.97 -3.78 -7.56
CA ILE A 74 -9.00 -4.01 -6.56
C ILE A 74 -10.24 -3.22 -6.96
N GLU A 75 -11.31 -3.93 -7.27
CA GLU A 75 -12.59 -3.38 -7.66
C GLU A 75 -13.69 -4.03 -6.81
N PHE A 76 -14.36 -3.23 -6.00
CA PHE A 76 -15.52 -3.71 -5.27
C PHE A 76 -16.68 -3.96 -6.27
N PRO A 77 -17.34 -5.12 -6.25
CA PRO A 77 -18.39 -5.44 -7.22
C PRO A 77 -19.53 -4.41 -7.24
N GLY A 78 -19.82 -3.84 -8.42
CA GLY A 78 -20.87 -2.83 -8.60
C GLY A 78 -20.51 -1.42 -8.15
N ALA A 79 -19.26 -1.18 -7.73
CA ALA A 79 -18.77 0.15 -7.39
C ALA A 79 -18.45 0.98 -8.64
N THR A 80 -18.65 2.28 -8.54
CA THR A 80 -18.20 3.29 -9.51
C THR A 80 -16.81 3.84 -9.17
N SER A 81 -16.33 3.60 -7.95
CA SER A 81 -14.99 3.94 -7.48
C SER A 81 -14.61 3.03 -6.32
N THR A 82 -13.36 2.55 -6.29
CA THR A 82 -12.80 1.78 -5.18
C THR A 82 -11.44 2.38 -4.81
N GLU A 83 -11.15 2.53 -3.52
CA GLU A 83 -9.84 2.95 -3.01
C GLU A 83 -9.40 2.00 -1.89
N ALA A 84 -8.14 1.60 -1.87
CA ALA A 84 -7.55 0.79 -0.81
C ALA A 84 -6.63 1.66 0.06
N PHE A 85 -6.87 1.72 1.37
CA PHE A 85 -6.17 2.62 2.28
C PHE A 85 -5.23 1.91 3.25
N GLY A 86 -5.64 0.74 3.77
CA GLY A 86 -4.86 0.00 4.76
C GLY A 86 -4.69 -1.46 4.38
N ILE A 87 -3.58 -2.06 4.78
CA ILE A 87 -3.27 -3.48 4.61
C ILE A 87 -2.58 -4.00 5.86
N ASN A 88 -3.01 -5.15 6.39
CA ASN A 88 -2.38 -5.78 7.55
C ASN A 88 -1.33 -6.85 7.15
N PRO A 89 -0.57 -7.42 8.11
CA PRO A 89 0.42 -8.45 7.83
C PRO A 89 -0.14 -9.78 7.30
N ARG A 90 -1.45 -10.01 7.37
CA ARG A 90 -2.09 -11.17 6.71
C ARG A 90 -2.37 -10.90 5.23
N GLY A 91 -2.46 -9.64 4.83
CA GLY A 91 -2.89 -9.24 3.50
C GLY A 91 -4.38 -8.87 3.44
N ASP A 92 -5.05 -8.73 4.59
CA ASP A 92 -6.39 -8.16 4.62
C ASP A 92 -6.29 -6.66 4.30
N ILE A 93 -7.15 -6.18 3.41
CA ILE A 93 -7.14 -4.81 2.89
C ILE A 93 -8.42 -4.11 3.30
N VAL A 94 -8.31 -2.86 3.74
CA VAL A 94 -9.47 -2.00 4.03
C VAL A 94 -9.43 -0.74 3.20
N GLY A 95 -10.61 -0.20 2.93
CA GLY A 95 -10.73 1.04 2.21
C GLY A 95 -12.15 1.55 2.13
N ARG A 96 -12.45 2.27 1.05
CA ARG A 96 -13.81 2.71 0.74
C ARG A 96 -14.14 2.45 -0.71
N TYR A 97 -15.44 2.35 -0.99
CA TYR A 97 -15.94 2.33 -2.35
C TYR A 97 -17.19 3.22 -2.45
N VAL A 98 -17.55 3.55 -3.69
CA VAL A 98 -18.73 4.34 -4.02
C VAL A 98 -19.63 3.53 -4.93
N ASP A 99 -20.91 3.40 -4.58
CA ASP A 99 -21.93 2.80 -5.44
C ASP A 99 -23.13 3.75 -5.61
N ALA A 100 -24.23 3.26 -6.20
CA ALA A 100 -25.44 4.05 -6.42
C ALA A 100 -26.13 4.51 -5.12
N SER A 101 -25.86 3.85 -3.99
CA SER A 101 -26.45 4.13 -2.68
C SER A 101 -25.60 5.06 -1.81
N GLY A 102 -24.30 5.18 -2.08
CA GLY A 102 -23.45 6.13 -1.39
C GLY A 102 -21.99 5.70 -1.29
N ARG A 103 -21.37 6.07 -0.16
CA ARG A 103 -19.95 5.83 0.13
C ARG A 103 -19.82 4.91 1.34
N HIS A 104 -19.18 3.78 1.12
CA HIS A 104 -19.14 2.66 2.05
C HIS A 104 -17.69 2.30 2.41
N GLY A 105 -17.48 1.77 3.61
CA GLY A 105 -16.23 1.09 3.95
C GLY A 105 -16.24 -0.35 3.43
N TYR A 106 -15.07 -0.95 3.27
CA TYR A 106 -14.97 -2.39 3.03
C TYR A 106 -13.76 -3.03 3.71
N LEU A 107 -13.85 -4.34 3.88
CA LEU A 107 -12.75 -5.26 4.15
C LEU A 107 -12.67 -6.25 2.98
N LEU A 108 -11.48 -6.43 2.42
CA LEU A 108 -11.14 -7.49 1.48
C LEU A 108 -10.23 -8.48 2.21
N SER A 109 -10.69 -9.73 2.36
CA SER A 109 -9.93 -10.82 2.98
C SER A 109 -9.90 -12.00 2.02
N GLY A 110 -8.70 -12.35 1.53
CA GLY A 110 -8.56 -13.18 0.33
C GLY A 110 -9.27 -12.50 -0.86
N ASP A 111 -10.14 -13.24 -1.54
CA ASP A 111 -10.94 -12.73 -2.67
C ASP A 111 -12.34 -12.24 -2.26
N SER A 112 -12.62 -12.17 -0.95
CA SER A 112 -13.96 -11.88 -0.43
C SER A 112 -14.07 -10.46 0.13
N PHE A 113 -15.00 -9.69 -0.43
CA PHE A 113 -15.36 -8.37 0.09
C PHE A 113 -16.45 -8.46 1.16
N SER A 114 -16.28 -7.69 2.23
CA SER A 114 -17.29 -7.41 3.25
C SER A 114 -17.54 -5.90 3.32
N LYS A 115 -18.80 -5.50 3.25
CA LYS A 115 -19.23 -4.10 3.44
C LYS A 115 -19.09 -3.72 4.93
N ILE A 116 -18.60 -2.51 5.17
CA ILE A 116 -18.52 -1.89 6.50
C ILE A 116 -19.31 -0.59 6.45
N ASP A 117 -20.48 -0.57 7.07
CA ASP A 117 -21.31 0.61 7.24
C ASP A 117 -21.60 0.83 8.72
N VAL A 118 -21.35 2.05 9.20
CA VAL A 118 -21.81 2.47 10.52
C VAL A 118 -23.33 2.76 10.44
N PRO A 119 -24.17 2.18 11.33
CA PRO A 119 -25.61 2.39 11.29
C PRO A 119 -25.99 3.87 11.35
N GLY A 120 -26.84 4.30 10.40
CA GLY A 120 -27.32 5.68 10.30
C GLY A 120 -26.32 6.68 9.69
N ALA A 121 -25.14 6.22 9.25
CA ALA A 121 -24.16 7.07 8.59
C ALA A 121 -24.48 7.31 7.11
N THR A 122 -24.14 8.49 6.61
CA THR A 122 -24.21 8.87 5.18
C THR A 122 -22.89 8.61 4.44
N PHE A 123 -21.82 8.36 5.19
CA PHE A 123 -20.50 7.97 4.71
C PHE A 123 -19.87 7.03 5.73
N THR A 124 -19.28 5.93 5.27
CA THR A 124 -18.32 5.15 6.05
C THR A 124 -17.03 4.98 5.26
N GLY A 125 -15.87 5.13 5.91
CA GLY A 125 -14.58 4.87 5.31
C GLY A 125 -13.63 4.23 6.30
N ALA A 126 -13.21 3.00 6.01
CA ALA A 126 -12.19 2.29 6.77
C ALA A 126 -10.80 2.77 6.34
N ALA A 127 -9.97 3.21 7.29
CA ALA A 127 -8.71 3.87 7.02
C ALA A 127 -7.50 2.95 7.27
N ALA A 128 -7.54 2.13 8.32
CA ALA A 128 -6.43 1.25 8.69
C ALA A 128 -6.95 -0.03 9.36
N ILE A 129 -6.11 -1.07 9.33
CA ILE A 129 -6.37 -2.39 9.92
C ILE A 129 -5.11 -2.89 10.62
N ASN A 130 -5.23 -3.40 11.84
CA ASN A 130 -4.10 -3.96 12.59
C ASN A 130 -3.92 -5.47 12.34
N SER A 131 -2.91 -6.07 12.99
CA SER A 131 -2.64 -7.51 12.93
C SER A 131 -3.72 -8.38 13.55
N GLU A 132 -4.55 -7.87 14.45
CA GLU A 132 -5.69 -8.62 15.01
C GLU A 132 -6.93 -8.54 14.12
N GLY A 133 -6.93 -7.63 13.15
CA GLY A 133 -8.07 -7.37 12.27
C GLY A 133 -9.03 -6.32 12.82
N ASP A 134 -8.62 -5.55 13.83
CA ASP A 134 -9.32 -4.34 14.22
C ASP A 134 -9.18 -3.29 13.13
N ILE A 135 -10.29 -2.62 12.82
CA ILE A 135 -10.37 -1.64 11.75
C ILE A 135 -10.73 -0.29 12.37
N VAL A 136 -9.94 0.74 12.06
CA VAL A 136 -10.27 2.12 12.40
C VAL A 136 -10.63 2.92 11.16
N GLY A 137 -11.45 3.94 11.34
CA GLY A 137 -11.86 4.81 10.25
C GLY A 137 -12.67 5.99 10.72
N ARG A 138 -13.42 6.57 9.78
CA ARG A 138 -14.36 7.65 10.07
C ARG A 138 -15.69 7.42 9.38
N TYR A 139 -16.74 7.95 9.97
CA TYR A 139 -18.07 7.99 9.37
C TYR A 139 -18.66 9.39 9.48
N GLN A 140 -19.64 9.69 8.64
CA GLN A 140 -20.42 10.93 8.71
C GLN A 140 -21.84 10.61 9.15
N SER A 141 -22.29 11.20 10.24
CA SER A 141 -23.67 11.08 10.73
C SER A 141 -24.65 11.84 9.81
N ALA A 142 -25.94 11.60 9.97
CA ALA A 142 -26.99 12.26 9.17
C ALA A 142 -27.04 13.80 9.35
N ASP A 143 -26.51 14.32 10.46
CA ASP A 143 -26.34 15.75 10.73
C ASP A 143 -25.10 16.37 10.06
N GLY A 144 -24.32 15.56 9.31
CA GLY A 144 -23.13 15.98 8.59
C GLY A 144 -21.85 15.97 9.43
N VAL A 145 -21.90 15.59 10.71
CA VAL A 145 -20.72 15.57 11.60
C VAL A 145 -19.88 14.31 11.33
N PHE A 146 -18.55 14.48 11.29
CA PHE A 146 -17.62 13.36 11.19
C PHE A 146 -17.22 12.83 12.55
N HIS A 147 -17.17 11.50 12.67
CA HIS A 147 -16.78 10.78 13.86
C HIS A 147 -15.76 9.70 13.49
N GLY A 148 -14.87 9.35 14.42
CA GLY A 148 -14.02 8.17 14.31
C GLY A 148 -14.79 6.90 14.72
N PHE A 149 -14.36 5.74 14.23
CA PHE A 149 -14.84 4.44 14.72
C PHE A 149 -13.68 3.46 14.91
N LEU A 150 -13.91 2.49 15.80
CA LEU A 150 -13.15 1.25 15.94
C LEU A 150 -14.14 0.10 15.73
N LEU A 151 -13.83 -0.79 14.79
CA LEU A 151 -14.53 -2.05 14.57
C LEU A 151 -13.57 -3.18 14.98
N SER A 152 -13.85 -3.76 16.14
CA SER A 152 -13.16 -4.97 16.62
C SER A 152 -13.98 -6.20 16.28
N ARG A 153 -13.32 -7.30 15.93
CA ARG A 153 -14.00 -8.60 15.88
C ARG A 153 -14.45 -8.93 17.31
N GLN A 154 -15.75 -9.19 17.51
CA GLN A 154 -16.19 -9.83 18.74
C GLN A 154 -15.61 -11.24 18.75
N GLU A 155 -14.88 -11.59 19.81
CA GLU A 155 -14.51 -12.98 20.10
C GLU A 155 -15.75 -13.84 20.36
#